data_AF-A0A097R3F8-F1
#
_entry.id   AF-A0A097R3F8-F1
#
_cell.length_a   1.000
_cell.length_b   1.000
_cell.length_c   1.000
_cell.angle_alpha   90.00
_cell.angle_beta   90.00
_cell.angle_gamma   90.00
#
_symmetry.space_group_name_H-M   'P 1'
#
loop_
_entity.id
_entity.type
_entity.pdbx_description
1 polymer ?
#
loop_
_entity_poly.entity_id
_entity_poly.type
_entity_poly.pdbx_seq_one_letter_code
_entity_poly.pdbx_strand_id
1 'polypeptide(L)' 'MAITSFANTDVAYPDGQSNKEPIPDEIIDKGFVPPVRMPDGSISAGSKLAANHLNTLLNDLYAQIADLNARIAALEGA' A
#
# COMPACT_ATOMS: atom_id res chain seq x y z
N MET A 1 12.62 -1.51 16.56
CA MET A 1 13.04 -2.52 15.57
C MET A 1 12.86 -1.93 14.18
N ALA A 2 13.89 -1.93 13.34
CA ALA A 2 13.70 -1.59 11.93
C ALA A 2 12.81 -2.68 11.30
N ILE A 3 11.62 -2.32 10.82
CA ILE A 3 10.78 -3.25 10.08
C ILE A 3 11.47 -3.48 8.72
N THR A 4 12.14 -4.62 8.55
CA THR A 4 12.64 -5.06 7.25
C THR A 4 11.47 -5.65 6.45
N SER A 5 10.63 -4.78 5.89
CA SER A 5 9.51 -5.19 5.06
C SER A 5 9.93 -5.38 3.61
N PHE A 6 9.38 -6.39 2.94
CA PHE A 6 9.51 -6.58 1.50
C PHE A 6 9.06 -5.33 0.71
N ALA A 7 8.10 -4.58 1.24
CA ALA A 7 7.64 -3.32 0.64
C ALA A 7 8.75 -2.25 0.55
N ASN A 8 9.78 -2.31 1.40
CA ASN A 8 10.88 -1.33 1.40
C ASN A 8 11.96 -1.62 0.36
N THR A 9 11.91 -2.78 -0.29
CA THR A 9 12.86 -3.14 -1.34
C THR A 9 12.25 -2.80 -2.69
N ASP A 10 13.03 -2.25 -3.62
CA ASP A 10 12.62 -2.13 -5.02
C ASP A 10 12.98 -3.43 -5.76
N VAL A 11 11.98 -4.08 -6.33
CA VAL A 11 12.15 -5.35 -7.05
C VAL A 11 11.41 -5.27 -8.38
N ALA A 12 12.13 -5.53 -9.46
CA ALA A 12 11.57 -5.75 -10.79
C ALA A 12 11.50 -7.26 -11.05
N TYR A 13 10.33 -7.74 -11.47
CA TYR A 13 10.10 -9.14 -11.81
C TYR A 13 10.45 -9.43 -13.29
N PRO A 14 10.74 -10.69 -13.67
CA PRO A 14 11.10 -11.06 -15.04
C PRO A 14 10.03 -10.73 -16.10
N ASP A 15 8.77 -10.57 -15.69
CA ASP A 15 7.65 -10.20 -16.55
C ASP A 15 7.49 -8.67 -16.73
N GLY A 16 8.42 -7.88 -16.18
CA GLY A 16 8.43 -6.42 -16.27
C GLY A 16 7.59 -5.72 -15.21
N GLN A 17 6.92 -6.45 -14.32
CA GLN A 17 6.17 -5.84 -13.21
C GLN A 17 7.11 -5.34 -12.11
N SER A 18 6.74 -4.23 -11.47
CA SER A 18 7.38 -3.73 -10.25
C SER A 18 6.65 -4.27 -9.02
N ASN A 19 7.38 -4.55 -7.95
CA ASN A 19 6.77 -4.90 -6.66
C ASN A 19 6.03 -3.73 -6.01
N LYS A 20 6.22 -2.50 -6.48
CA LYS A 20 5.48 -1.30 -6.10
C LYS A 20 4.95 -0.58 -7.32
N GLU A 21 3.67 -0.22 -7.29
CA GLU A 21 3.03 0.59 -8.33
C GLU A 21 2.11 1.64 -7.68
N PRO A 22 2.07 2.88 -8.20
CA PRO A 22 1.16 3.91 -7.70
C PRO A 22 -0.29 3.41 -7.69
N ILE A 23 -1.02 3.78 -6.65
CA ILE A 23 -2.45 3.51 -6.59
C ILE A 23 -3.14 4.37 -7.64
N PRO A 24 -4.10 3.83 -8.43
CA PRO A 24 -4.85 4.62 -9.39
C PRO A 24 -5.53 5.84 -8.74
N ASP A 25 -5.40 7.02 -9.37
CA ASP A 25 -5.94 8.29 -8.86
C ASP A 25 -7.44 8.22 -8.53
N GLU A 26 -8.21 7.49 -9.34
CA GLU A 26 -9.65 7.29 -9.08
C GLU A 26 -9.92 6.63 -7.72
N ILE A 27 -9.08 5.68 -7.30
CA ILE A 27 -9.22 4.99 -6.00
C ILE A 27 -8.80 5.92 -4.86
N ILE A 28 -7.80 6.77 -5.08
CA ILE A 28 -7.39 7.79 -4.09
C ILE A 28 -8.51 8.80 -3.88
N ASP A 29 -9.09 9.31 -4.96
CA ASP A 29 -10.07 10.40 -4.91
C ASP A 29 -11.45 9.94 -4.43
N LYS A 30 -11.91 8.77 -4.88
CA LYS A 30 -13.27 8.28 -4.62
C LYS A 30 -13.35 7.20 -3.55
N GLY A 31 -12.20 6.74 -3.06
CA GLY A 31 -12.09 5.61 -2.16
C GLY A 31 -12.12 4.25 -2.86
N PHE A 32 -11.82 3.20 -2.10
CA PHE A 32 -11.78 1.82 -2.58
C PHE A 32 -13.12 1.11 -2.38
N VAL A 33 -13.68 0.54 -3.44
CA VAL A 33 -14.91 -0.28 -3.38
C VAL A 33 -14.58 -1.71 -3.83
N PRO A 34 -14.50 -2.70 -2.93
CA PRO A 34 -14.14 -4.06 -3.33
C PRO A 34 -15.23 -4.70 -4.21
N PRO A 35 -14.86 -5.59 -5.14
CA PRO A 35 -15.81 -6.45 -5.81
C PRO A 35 -16.48 -7.38 -4.79
N VAL A 36 -17.81 -7.45 -4.78
CA VAL A 36 -18.60 -8.27 -3.86
C VAL A 36 -19.35 -9.34 -4.64
N ARG A 37 -19.42 -10.55 -4.08
CA ARG A 37 -20.26 -11.61 -4.63
C ARG A 37 -21.71 -11.38 -4.21
N MET A 38 -22.59 -11.23 -5.19
CA MET A 38 -24.02 -11.04 -4.99
C MET A 38 -24.74 -12.38 -4.71
N PRO A 39 -25.97 -12.35 -4.15
CA PRO A 39 -26.74 -13.57 -3.85
C PRO A 39 -27.06 -14.45 -5.07
N ASP A 40 -27.15 -13.86 -6.26
CA ASP A 40 -27.35 -14.56 -7.53
C ASP A 40 -26.07 -15.22 -8.09
N GLY A 41 -24.95 -15.09 -7.36
CA GLY A 41 -23.64 -15.61 -7.74
C GLY A 41 -22.81 -14.70 -8.66
N SER A 42 -23.37 -13.58 -9.12
CA SER A 42 -22.63 -12.58 -9.89
C SER A 42 -21.61 -11.81 -9.04
N ILE A 43 -20.62 -11.19 -9.68
CA ILE A 43 -19.64 -10.32 -9.02
C ILE A 43 -19.97 -8.88 -9.35
N SER A 44 -20.18 -8.04 -8.33
CA SER A 44 -20.33 -6.60 -8.51
C SER A 44 -19.02 -6.01 -9.05
N ALA A 45 -19.15 -5.08 -9.99
CA ALA A 45 -17.99 -4.30 -10.41
C ALA A 45 -17.49 -3.47 -9.22
N GLY A 46 -16.19 -3.47 -9.02
CA GLY A 46 -15.51 -2.72 -7.97
C GLY A 46 -14.06 -2.43 -8.34
N SER A 47 -13.41 -1.61 -7.54
CA SER A 47 -12.00 -1.31 -7.60
C SER A 47 -11.17 -2.58 -7.41
N LYS A 48 -10.18 -2.81 -8.29
CA LYS A 48 -9.20 -3.88 -8.12
C LYS A 48 -7.90 -3.26 -7.62
N LEU A 49 -7.37 -3.78 -6.52
CA LEU A 49 -6.03 -3.47 -6.05
C LEU A 49 -5.15 -4.71 -6.23
N ALA A 50 -4.19 -4.64 -7.13
CA ALA A 50 -3.13 -5.63 -7.26
C ALA A 50 -2.16 -5.57 -6.08
N ALA A 51 -1.37 -6.63 -5.90
CA ALA A 51 -0.46 -6.76 -4.75
C ALA A 51 0.63 -5.67 -4.71
N ASN A 52 1.03 -5.15 -5.87
CA ASN A 52 2.01 -4.08 -5.98
C ASN A 52 1.49 -2.73 -5.43
N HIS A 53 0.19 -2.42 -5.56
CA HIS A 53 -0.42 -1.27 -4.92
C HIS A 53 -0.45 -1.40 -3.39
N LEU A 54 -0.70 -2.62 -2.89
CA LEU A 54 -0.64 -2.89 -1.45
C LEU A 54 0.77 -2.68 -0.90
N ASN A 55 1.80 -3.09 -1.64
CA ASN A 55 3.20 -2.84 -1.26
C ASN A 55 3.53 -1.35 -1.23
N THR A 56 3.01 -0.56 -2.18
CA THR A 56 3.13 0.91 -2.15
C THR A 56 2.52 1.48 -0.86
N LEU A 57 1.27 1.11 -0.52
CA LEU A 57 0.60 1.54 0.71
C LEU A 57 1.41 1.19 1.96
N LEU A 58 1.91 -0.04 2.03
CA LEU A 58 2.69 -0.51 3.17
C LEU A 58 4.01 0.25 3.28
N ASN A 59 4.69 0.50 2.16
CA ASN A 59 5.92 1.29 2.14
C ASN A 59 5.69 2.72 2.67
N ASP A 60 4.64 3.39 2.21
CA ASP A 60 4.28 4.74 2.67
C ASP A 60 3.97 4.76 4.17
N LEU A 61 3.21 3.76 4.66
CA LEU A 61 2.91 3.64 6.09
C LEU A 61 4.17 3.43 6.93
N TYR A 62 5.09 2.58 6.47
CA TYR A 62 6.35 2.37 7.19
C TYR A 62 7.22 3.63 7.18
N ALA A 63 7.25 4.39 6.09
CA ALA A 63 7.96 5.67 6.02
C ALA A 63 7.37 6.69 7.00
N GLN A 64 6.04 6.82 7.07
CA GLN A 64 5.37 7.69 8.03
C GLN A 64 5.63 7.27 9.49
N ILE A 65 5.59 5.97 9.79
CA ILE A 65 5.92 5.44 11.13
C ILE A 65 7.38 5.76 11.49
N ALA A 66 8.31 5.63 10.55
CA ALA A 66 9.71 5.97 10.78
C ALA A 66 9.89 7.46 11.07
N ASP A 67 9.24 8.35 10.32
CA ASP A 67 9.23 9.80 10.56
C ASP A 67 8.67 10.14 11.95
N LEU A 68 7.50 9.58 12.29
CA LEU A 68 6.87 9.80 13.59
C LEU A 68 7.75 9.35 14.76
N ASN A 69 8.38 8.18 14.64
CA ASN A 69 9.30 7.69 15.67
C ASN A 69 10.52 8.60 15.82
N ALA A 70 11.07 9.11 14.71
CA ALA A 70 12.19 10.06 14.75
C ALA A 70 11.81 11.37 15.44
N ARG A 71 10.60 11.88 15.16
CA ARG A 71 10.05 13.08 15.81
C ARG A 71 9.81 12.89 17.30
N ILE A 72 9.26 11.74 17.70
CA ILE A 72 9.08 11.38 19.12
C ILE A 72 10.44 11.35 19.83
N ALA A 73 11.44 10.64 19.27
CA ALA A 73 12.77 10.56 19.87
C ALA A 73 13.43 11.94 20.04
N ALA A 74 13.23 12.86 19.10
CA ALA A 74 13.72 14.23 19.19
C ALA A 74 13.02 15.05 20.29
N LEU A 75 11.73 14.79 20.54
CA LEU A 75 10.94 15.48 21.57
C LEU A 75 11.18 14.89 22.97
N GLU A 76 11.35 13.58 23.08
CA GLU A 76 11.61 12.89 24.37
C GLU A 76 13.08 13.03 24.82
N GLY A 77 13.99 13.36 23.91
CA GLY A 77 15.39 13.65 24.19
C GLY A 77 15.70 15.13 24.49
N ALA A 78 14.68 15.99 24.56
CA ALA A 78 14.78 17.42 24.83
C ALA A 78 14.48 17.78 26.30
#